data_AF-A0A3D4R3X0-F1
#
_entry.id   AF-A0A3D4R3X0-F1
#
_cell.length_a   1.000
_cell.length_b   1.000
_cell.length_c   1.000
_cell.angle_alpha   90.00
_cell.angle_beta   90.00
_cell.angle_gamma   90.00
#
_symmetry.space_group_name_H-M   'P 1'
#
loop_
_entity.id
_entity.type
_entity.pdbx_description
1 polymer ?
#
loop_
_entity_poly.entity_id
_entity_poly.type
_entity_poly.pdbx_seq_one_letter_code
_entity_poly.pdbx_strand_id
1 'polypeptide(L)'
;MIYEERIYRSLINKDNLISYNVKINESDLLISSDVNLADLAEKSLIKHRHSLEAYIKNHPEFRTTLLPFPEDNLAPLIIREMI
;
A
#
# COMPACT_ATOMS: atom_id res chain seq x y z
N MET A 1 4.91 -8.80 -16.05
CA MET A 1 4.42 -7.51 -16.61
C MET A 1 5.62 -6.75 -17.14
N ILE A 2 5.47 -6.08 -18.29
CA ILE A 2 6.48 -5.18 -18.83
C ILE A 2 6.50 -3.92 -17.93
N TYR A 3 7.69 -3.41 -17.63
CA TYR A 3 7.82 -2.16 -16.88
C TYR A 3 7.30 -1.01 -17.73
N GLU A 4 6.32 -0.26 -17.20
CA GLU A 4 5.88 1.00 -17.78
C GLU A 4 6.43 2.16 -16.96
N GLU A 5 7.12 3.09 -17.64
CA GLU A 5 7.65 4.29 -17.01
C GLU A 5 6.50 5.22 -16.59
N ARG A 6 6.53 5.68 -15.33
CA ARG A 6 5.47 6.50 -14.76
C ARG A 6 5.74 7.99 -14.95
N ILE A 7 5.62 8.42 -16.21
CA ILE A 7 5.88 9.81 -16.63
C ILE A 7 5.00 10.80 -15.84
N TYR A 8 3.76 10.43 -15.51
CA TYR A 8 2.87 11.30 -14.73
C TYR A 8 3.44 11.73 -13.37
N ARG A 9 4.37 10.96 -12.78
CA ARG A 9 4.98 11.28 -11.48
C ARG A 9 5.95 12.46 -11.54
N SER A 10 6.46 12.80 -12.72
CA SER A 10 7.33 13.96 -12.91
C SER A 10 6.55 15.28 -12.97
N LEU A 11 5.23 15.22 -13.13
CA LEU A 11 4.35 16.40 -13.25
C LEU A 11 4.00 17.04 -11.89
N ILE A 12 4.34 16.40 -10.78
CA ILE A 12 4.03 16.92 -9.44
C ILE A 12 5.01 18.05 -9.10
N ASN A 13 4.48 19.26 -8.86
CA ASN A 13 5.26 20.41 -8.39
C ASN A 13 5.82 20.12 -6.97
N LYS A 14 7.11 20.38 -6.78
CA LYS A 14 7.91 19.97 -5.61
C LYS A 14 8.40 21.13 -4.76
N ASP A 15 7.89 22.34 -5.00
CA ASP A 15 8.34 23.50 -4.22
C ASP A 15 8.14 23.23 -2.73
N ASN A 16 9.25 23.12 -2.00
CA ASN A 16 9.37 22.82 -0.56
C ASN A 16 9.11 21.38 -0.09
N LEU A 17 9.00 20.38 -0.98
CA LEU A 17 8.81 18.96 -0.60
C LEU A 17 9.87 18.04 -1.21
N ILE A 18 10.28 17.03 -0.45
CA ILE A 18 11.12 15.94 -0.91
C ILE A 18 10.21 14.82 -1.43
N SER A 19 10.31 14.51 -2.72
CA SER A 19 9.59 13.38 -3.32
C SER A 19 10.46 12.14 -3.39
N TYR A 20 9.92 10.99 -3.00
CA TYR A 20 10.59 9.69 -3.06
C TYR A 20 9.60 8.56 -3.34
N ASN A 21 10.14 7.40 -3.75
CA ASN A 21 9.37 6.23 -4.12
C ASN A 21 9.65 5.07 -3.18
N VAL A 22 8.58 4.39 -2.74
CA VAL A 22 8.65 3.17 -1.93
C VAL A 22 7.86 2.09 -2.65
N LYS A 23 8.54 1.01 -3.05
CA LYS A 23 7.94 -0.05 -3.86
C LYS A 23 8.22 -1.42 -3.26
N ILE A 24 7.15 -2.19 -3.04
CA ILE A 24 7.22 -3.59 -2.61
C ILE A 24 6.20 -4.37 -3.44
N ASN A 25 6.69 -5.27 -4.30
CA ASN A 25 5.90 -6.03 -5.26
C ASN A 25 4.98 -5.09 -6.09
N GLU A 26 3.66 -5.27 -6.00
CA GLU A 26 2.66 -4.47 -6.70
C GLU A 26 2.40 -3.11 -6.03
N SER A 27 2.71 -2.98 -4.74
CA SER A 27 2.49 -1.74 -4.00
C SER A 27 3.58 -0.74 -4.34
N ASP A 28 3.19 0.40 -4.89
CA ASP A 28 4.14 1.37 -5.44
C ASP A 28 3.73 2.81 -5.13
N LEU A 29 4.35 3.36 -4.10
CA LEU A 29 4.02 4.66 -3.54
C LEU A 29 4.94 5.74 -4.12
N LEU A 30 4.36 6.89 -4.45
CA LEU A 30 5.07 8.16 -4.59
C LEU A 30 4.66 9.03 -3.42
N ILE A 31 5.61 9.40 -2.58
CA ILE A 31 5.38 10.20 -1.37
C ILE A 31 6.15 11.50 -1.51
N SER A 32 5.49 12.60 -1.16
CA SER A 32 6.11 13.93 -1.03
C SER A 32 5.87 14.44 0.39
N SER A 33 6.94 14.78 1.10
CA SER A 33 6.89 15.30 2.47
C SER A 33 8.01 16.32 2.71
N ASP A 34 7.88 17.09 3.78
CA ASP A 34 8.86 18.09 4.22
C ASP A 34 10.19 17.46 4.66
N VAL A 35 10.15 16.22 5.15
CA VAL A 35 11.33 15.40 5.47
C VAL A 35 11.28 14.06 4.76
N ASN A 36 12.43 13.42 4.57
CA ASN A 36 12.48 12.08 3.96
C ASN A 36 12.05 11.00 4.98
N LEU A 37 10.93 10.34 4.73
CA LEU A 37 10.41 9.23 5.55
C LEU A 37 10.43 7.88 4.80
N ALA A 38 11.27 7.72 3.78
CA ALA A 38 11.31 6.52 2.95
C ALA A 38 11.42 5.22 3.79
N ASP A 39 12.36 5.16 4.73
CA ASP A 39 12.57 3.98 5.58
C ASP A 39 11.35 3.65 6.46
N LEU A 40 10.68 4.69 6.98
CA LEU A 40 9.49 4.53 7.82
C LEU A 40 8.29 4.07 6.98
N ALA A 41 8.13 4.66 5.79
CA ALA A 41 7.11 4.27 4.83
C ALA A 41 7.32 2.83 4.33
N GLU A 42 8.57 2.42 4.06
CA GLU A 42 8.91 1.05 3.67
C GLU A 42 8.56 0.05 4.77
N LYS A 43 9.00 0.29 6.01
CA LYS A 43 8.66 -0.57 7.16
C LYS A 43 7.16 -0.69 7.37
N SER A 44 6.43 0.43 7.25
CA SER A 44 4.98 0.45 7.33
C SER A 44 4.36 -0.37 6.19
N LEU A 45 4.82 -0.19 4.96
CA LEU A 45 4.29 -0.91 3.80
C LEU A 45 4.52 -2.42 3.92
N ILE A 46 5.71 -2.86 4.37
CA ILE A 46 6.00 -4.27 4.67
C ILE A 46 4.97 -4.80 5.68
N LYS A 47 4.80 -4.11 6.82
CA LYS A 47 3.90 -4.56 7.91
C LYS A 47 2.46 -4.75 7.42
N HIS A 48 1.92 -3.76 6.70
CA HIS A 48 0.54 -3.79 6.23
C HIS A 48 0.35 -4.83 5.14
N ARG A 49 1.28 -4.94 4.20
CA ARG A 49 1.25 -5.98 3.17
C ARG A 49 1.31 -7.38 3.77
N HIS A 50 2.17 -7.62 4.76
CA HIS A 50 2.24 -8.91 5.44
C HIS A 50 0.92 -9.26 6.13
N SER A 51 0.26 -8.28 6.75
CA SER A 51 -1.05 -8.46 7.40
C SER A 51 -2.12 -8.85 6.38
N LEU A 52 -2.11 -8.19 5.21
CA LEU A 52 -3.00 -8.50 4.08
C LEU A 52 -2.76 -9.91 3.53
N GLU A 53 -1.51 -10.26 3.23
CA GLU A 53 -1.16 -11.58 2.69
C GLU A 53 -1.49 -12.71 3.68
N ALA A 54 -1.24 -12.50 4.98
CA ALA A 54 -1.59 -13.46 6.02
C ALA A 54 -3.11 -13.64 6.15
N TYR A 55 -3.89 -12.56 6.08
CA TYR A 55 -5.34 -12.63 6.14
C TYR A 55 -5.92 -13.33 4.90
N ILE A 56 -5.46 -12.97 3.70
CA ILE A 56 -5.85 -13.62 2.44
C ILE A 56 -5.54 -15.12 2.46
N LYS A 57 -4.42 -15.53 3.07
CA LYS A 57 -4.07 -16.95 3.18
C LYS A 57 -5.10 -17.75 3.99
N ASN A 58 -5.68 -17.15 5.03
CA ASN A 58 -6.70 -17.79 5.87
C ASN A 58 -8.13 -17.59 5.35
N HIS A 59 -8.36 -16.52 4.57
CA HIS A 59 -9.65 -16.16 3.95
C HIS A 59 -9.47 -15.87 2.45
N PRO A 60 -9.23 -16.89 1.61
CA PRO A 60 -8.94 -16.69 0.18
C PRO A 60 -10.01 -15.91 -0.58
N GLU A 61 -11.28 -16.04 -0.16
CA GLU A 61 -12.43 -15.34 -0.70
C GLU A 61 -12.34 -13.80 -0.57
N PHE A 62 -11.66 -13.29 0.46
CA PHE A 62 -11.46 -11.86 0.69
C PHE A 62 -10.75 -11.19 -0.50
N ARG A 63 -9.86 -11.93 -1.18
CA ARG A 63 -9.11 -11.42 -2.33
C ARG A 63 -9.97 -11.26 -3.59
N THR A 64 -11.00 -12.10 -3.75
CA THR A 64 -11.72 -12.24 -5.02
C THR A 64 -13.17 -11.81 -4.95
N THR A 65 -13.69 -11.52 -3.75
CA THR A 65 -15.07 -11.08 -3.58
C THR A 65 -15.32 -9.76 -4.32
N LEU A 66 -16.51 -9.66 -4.93
CA LEU A 66 -17.06 -8.43 -5.50
C LEU A 66 -18.29 -7.94 -4.71
N LEU A 67 -18.55 -8.58 -3.57
CA LEU A 67 -19.61 -8.24 -2.63
C LEU A 67 -18.96 -7.84 -1.29
N PRO A 68 -19.67 -7.06 -0.45
CA PRO A 68 -19.20 -6.73 0.89
C PRO A 68 -18.74 -7.98 1.64
N PHE A 69 -17.62 -7.86 2.35
CA PHE A 69 -17.08 -8.96 3.13
C PHE A 69 -17.68 -8.93 4.54
N PRO A 70 -17.94 -10.08 5.19
CA PRO A 70 -18.43 -10.09 6.56
C PRO A 70 -17.46 -9.41 7.52
N GLU A 71 -18.00 -8.68 8.49
CA GLU A 71 -17.25 -8.07 9.58
C GLU A 71 -16.42 -9.11 10.35
N ASP A 72 -15.14 -8.82 10.56
CA ASP A 72 -14.23 -9.61 11.38
C ASP A 72 -13.55 -8.74 12.43
N ASN A 73 -14.07 -8.78 13.67
CA ASN A 73 -13.56 -8.02 14.79
C ASN A 73 -12.14 -8.44 15.25
N LEU A 74 -11.69 -9.63 14.85
CA LEU A 74 -10.36 -10.16 15.18
C LEU A 74 -9.34 -9.88 14.08
N ALA A 75 -9.78 -9.38 12.92
CA ALA A 75 -8.88 -9.07 11.81
C ALA A 75 -7.95 -7.90 12.15
N PRO A 76 -6.74 -7.85 11.55
CA PRO A 76 -5.86 -6.69 11.63
C PRO A 76 -6.59 -5.41 11.19
N LEU A 77 -6.26 -4.26 11.79
CA LEU A 77 -6.97 -2.99 11.55
C LEU A 77 -7.10 -2.66 10.05
N ILE A 78 -6.05 -2.86 9.24
CA ILE A 78 -6.12 -2.60 7.79
C ILE A 78 -7.18 -3.44 7.07
N ILE A 79 -7.44 -4.66 7.52
CA ILE A 79 -8.49 -5.50 6.95
C ILE A 79 -9.86 -4.95 7.36
N ARG A 80 -10.00 -4.57 8.63
CA ARG A 80 -11.25 -4.01 9.17
C ARG A 80 -11.65 -2.69 8.51
N GLU A 81 -10.69 -1.91 8.01
CA GLU A 81 -10.96 -0.70 7.23
C GLU A 81 -11.30 -0.98 5.75
N MET A 82 -11.13 -2.22 5.29
CA MET A 82 -11.39 -2.63 3.90
C MET A 82 -12.69 -3.43 3.71
N ILE A 83 -13.24 -4.00 4.78
CA ILE A 83 -14.50 -4.77 4.78
C ILE A 83 -15.66 -3.87 5.14
#